data_AF-A0A6V8P5U4-F1
#
_entry.id   AF-A0A6V8P5U4-F1
#
_cell.length_a   1.000
_cell.length_b   1.000
_cell.length_c   1.000
_cell.angle_alpha   90.00
_cell.angle_beta   90.00
_cell.angle_gamma   90.00
#
_symmetry.space_group_name_H-M   'P 1'
#
loop_
_entity.id
_entity.type
_entity.pdbx_description
1 polymer ?
#
loop_
_entity_poly.entity_id
_entity_poly.type
_entity_poly.pdbx_seq_one_letter_code
_entity_poly.pdbx_strand_id
1 'polypeptide(L)'
;MAYAHRIEPGASVRLEDFSGQVVEIPLEAGLSPIQNASKFYQRAKRLEAGAEKALELEPITQTQIAALEAKLAGIERLSLEELRTQNRSIREKGPAVGLRFSSPSGYAVWVGRSGKENDFLTRRAHSEDLWFHA
;
A
#
# COMPACT_ATOMS: atom_id res chain seq x y z
N MET A 1 -1.37 -36.35 -3.63
CA MET A 1 -2.57 -36.28 -2.76
C MET A 1 -2.79 -37.64 -2.11
N ALA A 2 -2.64 -37.77 -0.79
CA ALA A 2 -2.59 -39.07 -0.10
C ALA A 2 -3.97 -39.71 0.14
N TYR A 3 -5.02 -38.92 0.34
CA TYR A 3 -6.33 -39.41 0.78
C TYR A 3 -7.49 -39.12 -0.18
N ALA A 4 -7.22 -38.66 -1.41
CA ALA A 4 -8.25 -38.15 -2.33
C ALA A 4 -9.37 -39.16 -2.68
N HIS A 5 -9.14 -40.46 -2.48
CA HIS A 5 -10.10 -41.55 -2.74
C HIS A 5 -10.97 -41.91 -1.51
N ARG A 6 -10.75 -41.28 -0.34
CA ARG A 6 -11.46 -41.58 0.92
C ARG A 6 -12.34 -40.43 1.41
N ILE A 7 -12.48 -39.37 0.62
CA ILE A 7 -13.13 -38.12 1.03
C ILE A 7 -14.46 -38.01 0.31
N GLU A 8 -15.55 -38.21 1.03
CA GLU A 8 -16.90 -37.92 0.55
C GLU A 8 -17.15 -36.40 0.55
N PRO A 9 -17.95 -35.86 -0.38
CA PRO A 9 -18.38 -34.47 -0.34
C PRO A 9 -19.17 -34.20 0.96
N GLY A 10 -18.67 -33.30 1.81
CA GLY A 10 -19.26 -33.00 3.12
C GLY A 10 -18.74 -31.68 3.69
N ALA A 11 -19.20 -31.31 4.89
CA ALA A 11 -18.85 -30.05 5.54
C ALA A 11 -17.47 -30.08 6.24
N SER A 12 -17.00 -31.26 6.65
CA SER A 12 -15.66 -31.47 7.21
C SER A 12 -15.17 -32.89 6.92
N VAL A 13 -13.86 -33.08 6.96
CA VAL A 13 -13.21 -34.41 6.85
C VAL A 13 -12.21 -34.58 7.98
N ARG A 14 -12.20 -35.76 8.59
CA ARG A 14 -11.18 -36.15 9.59
C ARG A 14 -10.12 -36.98 8.91
N LEU A 15 -8.88 -36.49 8.92
CA LEU A 15 -7.73 -37.16 8.29
C LEU A 15 -6.57 -37.21 9.28
N GLU A 16 -5.76 -38.25 9.16
CA GLU A 16 -4.50 -38.33 9.89
C GLU A 16 -3.46 -37.42 9.21
N ASP A 17 -2.81 -36.59 10.02
CA ASP A 17 -1.69 -35.76 9.61
C ASP A 17 -0.39 -36.59 9.50
N PHE A 18 0.72 -35.92 9.12
CA PHE A 18 2.02 -36.57 8.99
C PHE A 18 2.63 -37.05 10.32
N SER A 19 2.08 -36.62 11.46
CA SER A 19 2.46 -37.06 12.80
C SER A 19 1.56 -38.18 13.35
N GLY A 20 0.55 -38.60 12.59
CA GLY A 20 -0.44 -39.59 13.00
C GLY A 20 -1.57 -39.04 13.88
N GLN A 21 -1.67 -37.70 14.02
CA GLN A 21 -2.78 -37.08 14.73
C GLN A 21 -3.98 -36.90 13.80
N VAL A 22 -5.18 -37.22 14.28
CA VAL A 22 -6.42 -37.01 13.54
C VAL A 22 -6.81 -35.53 13.61
N VAL A 23 -6.79 -34.86 12.47
CA VAL A 23 -7.16 -33.45 12.33
C VAL A 23 -8.48 -33.36 11.56
N GLU A 24 -9.39 -32.52 12.05
CA GLU A 24 -10.63 -32.19 11.35
C GLU A 24 -10.42 -30.96 10.46
N ILE A 25 -10.59 -31.14 9.15
CA ILE A 25 -10.41 -30.11 8.13
C ILE A 25 -11.79 -29.72 7.59
N PRO A 26 -12.24 -28.46 7.72
CA PRO A 26 -13.49 -28.00 7.13
C PRO A 26 -13.36 -28.00 5.60
N LEU A 27 -14.42 -28.42 4.90
CA LEU A 27 -14.48 -28.43 3.45
C LEU A 27 -15.57 -27.48 2.97
N GLU A 28 -15.36 -26.85 1.81
CA GLU A 28 -16.40 -26.05 1.19
C GLU A 28 -17.36 -26.94 0.41
N ALA A 29 -18.64 -26.83 0.76
CA ALA A 29 -19.73 -27.49 0.06
C ALA A 29 -19.77 -27.05 -1.41
N GLY A 30 -19.87 -28.02 -2.32
CA GLY A 30 -19.89 -27.78 -3.77
C GLY A 30 -18.53 -27.84 -4.46
N LEU A 31 -17.42 -27.95 -3.71
CA LEU A 31 -16.09 -28.21 -4.28
C LEU A 31 -15.70 -29.68 -4.12
N SER A 32 -15.01 -30.22 -5.13
CA SER A 32 -14.43 -31.55 -5.03
C SER A 32 -13.30 -31.58 -3.98
N PRO A 33 -12.95 -32.76 -3.41
CA PRO A 33 -11.85 -32.88 -2.46
C PRO A 33 -10.52 -32.33 -3.00
N ILE A 34 -10.26 -32.52 -4.30
CA ILE A 34 -9.06 -32.02 -4.99
C ILE A 34 -9.08 -30.48 -5.09
N GLN A 35 -10.25 -29.89 -5.38
CA GLN A 35 -10.42 -28.44 -5.45
C GLN A 35 -10.28 -27.79 -4.08
N ASN A 36 -10.87 -28.39 -3.03
CA ASN A 36 -10.69 -27.96 -1.65
C ASN A 36 -9.20 -27.96 -1.26
N ALA A 37 -8.49 -29.06 -1.52
CA ALA A 37 -7.05 -29.14 -1.24
C ALA A 37 -6.25 -28.06 -1.99
N SER A 38 -6.51 -27.87 -3.29
CA SER A 38 -5.85 -26.83 -4.09
C SER A 38 -6.08 -25.43 -3.51
N LYS A 39 -7.32 -25.13 -3.06
CA LYS A 39 -7.66 -23.86 -2.40
C LYS A 39 -6.85 -23.65 -1.11
N PHE A 40 -6.72 -24.68 -0.28
CA PHE A 40 -5.89 -24.61 0.93
C PHE A 40 -4.43 -24.34 0.61
N TYR A 41 -3.86 -25.02 -0.39
CA TYR A 41 -2.48 -24.76 -0.83
C TYR A 41 -2.28 -23.35 -1.36
N GLN A 42 -3.21 -22.85 -2.18
CA GLN A 42 -3.14 -21.48 -2.69
C GLN A 42 -3.23 -20.45 -1.56
N ARG A 43 -4.10 -20.69 -0.57
CA ARG A 43 -4.22 -19.84 0.62
C ARG A 43 -2.93 -19.85 1.43
N ALA A 44 -2.35 -21.02 1.69
CA ALA A 44 -1.08 -21.16 2.41
C ALA A 44 0.03 -20.39 1.69
N LYS A 45 0.22 -20.60 0.39
CA LYS A 45 1.21 -19.89 -0.43
C LYS A 45 1.04 -18.37 -0.39
N ARG A 46 -0.20 -17.88 -0.43
CA ARG A 46 -0.49 -16.44 -0.31
C ARG A 46 -0.15 -15.91 1.08
N LEU A 47 -0.45 -16.66 2.14
CA LEU A 47 -0.12 -16.28 3.51
C LEU A 47 1.39 -16.25 3.74
N GLU A 48 2.12 -17.25 3.23
CA GLU A 48 3.59 -17.30 3.25
C GLU A 48 4.20 -16.07 2.55
N ALA A 49 3.80 -15.82 1.29
CA ALA A 49 4.28 -14.63 0.56
C ALA A 49 3.92 -13.31 1.26
N GLY A 50 2.75 -13.25 1.91
CA GLY A 50 2.33 -12.12 2.71
C GLY A 50 3.20 -11.93 3.96
N ALA A 51 3.54 -13.02 4.64
CA ALA A 51 4.39 -13.01 5.83
C ALA A 51 5.84 -12.62 5.49
N GLU A 52 6.40 -13.16 4.40
CA GLU A 52 7.74 -12.77 3.91
C GLU A 52 7.81 -11.27 3.61
N LYS A 53 6.81 -10.75 2.88
CA LYS A 53 6.73 -9.32 2.58
C LYS A 53 6.53 -8.46 3.84
N ALA A 54 5.77 -8.95 4.81
CA ALA A 54 5.60 -8.25 6.08
C ALA A 54 6.93 -8.16 6.84
N LEU A 55 7.70 -9.25 6.90
CA LEU A 55 9.02 -9.28 7.53
C LEU A 55 10.02 -8.33 6.84
N GLU A 56 9.95 -8.19 5.52
CA GLU A 56 10.77 -7.25 4.77
C GLU A 56 10.38 -5.78 5.08
N LEU A 57 9.08 -5.49 5.10
CA LEU A 57 8.56 -4.12 5.25
C LEU A 57 8.51 -3.63 6.70
N GLU A 58 8.43 -4.52 7.67
CA GLU A 58 8.35 -4.20 9.09
C GLU A 58 9.50 -3.30 9.57
N PRO A 59 10.79 -3.64 9.38
CA PRO A 59 11.88 -2.79 9.86
C PRO A 59 11.94 -1.44 9.14
N ILE A 60 11.59 -1.41 7.85
CA ILE A 60 11.52 -0.17 7.05
C ILE A 60 10.45 0.75 7.63
N THR A 61 9.26 0.18 7.90
CA THR A 61 8.12 0.92 8.44
C THR A 61 8.42 1.42 9.86
N GLN A 62 9.01 0.59 10.71
CA GLN A 62 9.43 0.98 12.06
C GLN A 62 10.45 2.13 12.03
N THR A 63 11.42 2.09 11.12
CA THR A 63 12.39 3.18 10.93
C THR A 63 11.71 4.48 10.50
N GLN A 64 10.73 4.40 9.59
CA GLN A 64 9.95 5.56 9.16
C GLN A 64 9.13 6.15 10.31
N ILE A 65 8.50 5.31 11.13
CA ILE A 65 7.75 5.73 12.32
C ILE A 65 8.70 6.46 13.29
N ALA A 66 9.83 5.86 13.64
CA ALA A 66 10.79 6.46 14.56
C ALA A 66 11.32 7.82 14.05
N ALA A 67 11.57 7.95 12.74
CA ALA A 67 11.98 9.22 12.14
C ALA A 67 10.88 10.29 12.23
N LEU A 68 9.61 9.92 12.03
CA LEU A 68 8.47 10.82 12.14
C LEU A 68 8.23 11.24 13.60
N GLU A 69 8.36 10.31 14.55
CA GLU A 69 8.26 10.60 15.99
C GLU A 69 9.36 11.54 16.46
N ALA A 70 10.62 11.32 16.04
CA ALA A 70 11.73 12.21 16.34
C ALA A 70 11.49 13.61 15.78
N LYS A 71 10.94 13.72 14.56
CA LYS A 71 10.56 14.99 13.96
C LYS A 71 9.45 15.69 14.73
N LEU A 72 8.43 14.95 15.16
CA LEU A 72 7.33 15.49 15.96
C LEU A 72 7.83 16.03 17.30
N ALA A 73 8.63 15.25 18.03
CA ALA A 73 9.25 15.67 19.28
C ALA A 73 10.16 16.90 19.10
N GLY A 74 10.84 17.01 17.96
CA GLY A 74 11.58 18.22 17.59
C GLY A 74 10.68 19.44 17.46
N ILE A 75 9.55 19.30 16.76
CA ILE A 75 8.56 20.37 16.54
C ILE A 75 7.92 20.82 17.85
N GLU A 76 7.57 19.89 18.74
CA GLU A 76 6.96 20.19 20.04
C GLU A 76 7.84 21.03 20.96
N ARG A 77 9.17 20.99 20.76
CA ARG A 77 10.14 21.76 21.52
C ARG A 77 10.39 23.16 20.94
N LEU A 78 9.93 23.44 19.73
CA LEU A 78 10.14 24.73 19.08
C LEU A 78 9.27 25.81 19.70
N SER A 79 9.82 27.02 19.79
CA SER A 79 9.07 28.21 20.14
C SER A 79 8.07 28.60 19.02
N LEU A 80 7.09 29.42 19.37
CA LEU A 80 6.09 29.94 18.42
C LEU A 80 6.74 30.66 17.22
N GLU A 81 7.84 31.37 17.45
CA GLU A 81 8.57 32.10 16.40
C GLU A 81 9.28 31.14 15.44
N GLU A 82 9.95 30.11 15.98
CA GLU A 82 10.60 29.06 15.20
C GLU A 82 9.59 28.23 14.39
N LEU A 83 8.42 27.93 14.97
CA LEU A 83 7.34 27.28 14.25
C LEU A 83 6.83 28.13 13.08
N ARG A 84 6.72 29.45 13.26
CA ARG A 84 6.28 30.36 12.19
C ARG A 84 7.31 30.45 11.07
N THR A 85 8.60 30.54 11.39
CA THR A 85 9.67 30.58 10.37
C THR A 85 9.75 29.25 9.61
N GLN A 86 9.62 28.12 10.30
CA GLN A 86 9.59 26.80 9.66
C GLN A 86 8.36 26.60 8.77
N ASN A 87 7.16 27.03 9.22
CA ASN A 87 5.94 26.98 8.41
C ASN A 87 6.05 27.89 7.18
N ARG A 88 6.63 29.07 7.33
CA ARG A 88 6.92 29.97 6.21
C ARG A 88 7.90 29.34 5.22
N SER A 89 8.98 28.72 5.69
CA SER A 89 9.93 27.98 4.85
C SER A 89 9.26 26.83 4.09
N ILE A 90 8.33 26.09 4.72
CA ILE A 90 7.55 25.02 4.08
C ILE A 90 6.59 25.59 3.02
N ARG A 91 5.99 26.77 3.25
CA ARG A 91 5.12 27.45 2.29
C ARG A 91 5.90 28.08 1.13
N GLU A 92 7.07 28.64 1.39
CA GLU A 92 7.97 29.20 0.37
C GLU A 92 8.60 28.09 -0.48
N LYS A 93 8.96 26.96 0.15
CA LYS A 93 9.23 25.68 -0.50
C LYS A 93 7.94 24.91 -0.82
N GLY A 94 6.82 25.61 -1.02
CA GLY A 94 5.51 25.02 -1.30
C GLY A 94 5.64 23.89 -2.31
N PRO A 95 4.76 22.87 -2.25
CA PRO A 95 4.96 21.61 -2.96
C PRO A 95 5.49 21.93 -4.35
N ALA A 96 6.69 21.43 -4.67
CA ALA A 96 7.34 21.70 -5.94
C ALA A 96 6.50 21.01 -7.02
N VAL A 97 5.39 21.66 -7.37
CA VAL A 97 4.37 21.08 -8.21
C VAL A 97 4.87 21.22 -9.62
N GLY A 98 5.24 20.08 -10.16
CA GLY A 98 5.59 19.96 -11.55
C GLY A 98 6.84 20.71 -11.99
N LEU A 99 7.13 20.56 -13.27
CA LEU A 99 8.09 21.37 -13.99
C LEU A 99 7.40 22.67 -14.43
N ARG A 100 8.14 23.77 -14.37
CA ARG A 100 7.68 25.07 -14.87
C ARG A 100 8.50 25.46 -16.08
N PHE A 101 7.83 25.75 -17.18
CA PHE A 101 8.44 26.22 -18.41
C PHE A 101 7.83 27.57 -18.81
N SER A 102 8.52 28.26 -19.71
CA SER A 102 7.97 29.40 -20.44
C SER A 102 7.77 29.00 -21.88
N SER A 103 6.60 29.26 -22.44
CA SER A 103 6.40 29.16 -23.88
C SER A 103 7.25 30.22 -24.59
N PRO A 104 7.54 30.04 -25.89
CA PRO A 104 8.17 31.08 -26.72
C PRO A 104 7.38 32.40 -26.75
N SER A 105 6.06 32.33 -26.54
CA SER A 105 5.14 33.45 -26.43
C SER A 105 5.02 34.05 -25.01
N GLY A 106 5.78 33.53 -24.03
CA GLY A 106 5.84 34.09 -22.67
C GLY A 106 4.80 33.55 -21.68
N TYR A 107 4.00 32.55 -22.06
CA TYR A 107 3.04 31.93 -21.15
C TYR A 107 3.72 30.92 -20.21
N ALA A 108 3.27 30.87 -18.96
CA ALA A 108 3.74 29.89 -18.00
C ALA A 108 3.10 28.53 -18.26
N VAL A 109 3.93 27.50 -18.46
CA VAL A 109 3.49 26.11 -18.64
C VAL A 109 3.87 25.31 -17.41
N TRP A 110 2.89 24.62 -16.81
CA TRP A 110 3.05 23.82 -15.61
C TRP A 110 2.78 22.35 -15.93
N VAL A 111 3.70 21.46 -15.56
CA VAL A 111 3.63 20.03 -15.90
C VAL A 111 3.76 19.18 -14.66
N GLY A 112 2.67 18.57 -14.19
CA GLY A 112 2.70 17.65 -13.06
C GLY A 112 3.36 16.32 -13.42
N ARG A 113 4.23 15.81 -12.55
CA ARG A 113 4.99 14.56 -12.76
C ARG A 113 4.31 13.33 -12.15
N SER A 114 3.19 13.52 -11.46
CA SER A 114 2.41 12.45 -10.83
C SER A 114 0.92 12.80 -10.79
N GLY A 115 0.06 11.81 -10.59
CA GLY A 115 -1.39 12.03 -10.47
C GLY A 115 -1.74 13.04 -9.36
N LYS A 116 -1.04 12.97 -8.21
CA LYS A 116 -1.24 13.91 -7.10
C LYS A 116 -0.84 15.35 -7.46
N GLU A 117 0.20 15.53 -8.29
CA GLU A 117 0.61 16.85 -8.78
C GLU A 117 -0.38 17.38 -9.83
N ASN A 118 -0.89 16.53 -10.73
CA ASN A 118 -1.90 16.90 -11.71
C ASN A 118 -3.20 17.35 -11.03
N ASP A 119 -3.69 16.59 -10.05
CA ASP A 119 -4.87 16.96 -9.27
C ASP A 119 -4.71 18.34 -8.60
N PHE A 120 -3.51 18.63 -8.09
CA PHE A 120 -3.22 19.94 -7.53
C PHE A 120 -3.22 21.05 -8.59
N LEU A 121 -2.57 20.83 -9.74
CA LEU A 121 -2.50 21.81 -10.84
C LEU A 121 -3.90 22.12 -11.38
N THR A 122 -4.70 21.09 -11.67
CA THR A 122 -6.06 21.26 -12.18
C THR A 122 -6.97 22.00 -11.19
N ARG A 123 -6.82 21.77 -9.88
CA ARG A 123 -7.59 22.50 -8.85
C ARG A 123 -7.15 23.95 -8.67
N ARG A 124 -5.90 24.28 -9.00
CA ARG A 124 -5.34 25.62 -8.84
C ARG A 124 -5.37 26.45 -10.13
N ALA A 125 -5.63 25.80 -11.26
CA ALA A 125 -5.76 26.43 -12.57
C ALA A 125 -6.95 27.40 -12.59
N HIS A 126 -6.79 28.49 -13.33
CA HIS A 126 -7.88 29.39 -13.66
C HIS A 126 -8.81 28.74 -14.70
N SER A 127 -10.06 29.20 -14.78
CA SER A 127 -11.03 28.66 -15.76
C SER A 127 -10.62 28.86 -17.22
N GLU A 128 -9.71 29.79 -17.48
CA GLU A 128 -9.19 30.12 -18.82
C GLU A 128 -7.86 29.43 -19.13
N ASP A 129 -7.28 28.71 -18.16
CA ASP A 129 -6.05 27.97 -18.39
C ASP A 129 -6.33 26.75 -19.29
N LEU A 130 -5.45 26.54 -20.26
CA LEU A 130 -5.56 25.41 -21.19
C LEU A 130 -4.92 24.16 -20.59
N TRP A 131 -5.65 23.04 -20.65
CA TRP A 131 -5.18 21.74 -20.19
C TRP A 131 -4.85 20.83 -21.37
N PHE A 132 -3.71 20.16 -21.28
CA PHE A 132 -3.19 19.28 -22.33
C PHE A 132 -2.90 17.88 -21.76
N HIS A 133 -3.25 16.84 -22.51
CA HIS A 133 -3.00 15.43 -22.19
C HIS A 133 -2.79 14.63 -23.48
N ALA A 134 -2.06 13.52 -23.41
CA ALA A 134 -1.80 12.62 -24.54
C ALA A 134 -2.79 11.45 -24.60
#